data_AF-A0A7J4REY9-F1
#
_entry.id   AF-A0A7J4REY9-F1
#
_cell.length_a   1.000
_cell.length_b   1.000
_cell.length_c   1.000
_cell.angle_alpha   90.00
_cell.angle_beta   90.00
_cell.angle_gamma   90.00
#
_symmetry.space_group_name_H-M   'P 1'
#
loop_
_entity.id
_entity.type
_entity.pdbx_description
1 polymer ?
#
loop_
_entity_poly.entity_id
_entity_poly.type
_entity_poly.pdbx_seq_one_letter_code
_entity_poly.pdbx_strand_id
1 'polypeptide(L)' 'KEANCWLAQNAMPATPYGEVGTPNGATISVHQLVVVDADVWTISLDVWSRGGAS' A
#
# COMPACT_ATOMS: atom_id res chain seq x y z
N LYS A 1 2.31 -13.52 3.45
CA LYS A 1 2.11 -12.48 2.42
C LYS A 1 2.89 -11.26 2.86
N GLU A 2 3.55 -10.57 1.95
CA GLU A 2 4.23 -9.30 2.21
C GLU A 2 3.39 -8.18 1.58
N ALA A 3 3.54 -6.96 2.10
CA ALA A 3 2.80 -5.82 1.57
C ALA A 3 3.58 -4.51 1.72
N ASN A 4 3.43 -3.64 0.71
CA ASN A 4 3.82 -2.24 0.79
C ASN A 4 2.59 -1.40 1.14
N CYS A 5 2.77 -0.44 2.05
CA CYS A 5 1.74 0.52 2.41
C CYS A 5 2.07 1.89 1.84
N TRP A 6 1.10 2.51 1.19
CA TRP A 6 1.23 3.84 0.61
C TRP A 6 0.12 4.75 1.11
N LEU A 7 0.49 5.98 1.46
CA LEU A 7 -0.42 6.98 2.01
C LEU A 7 -0.42 8.23 1.12
N ALA A 8 -1.61 8.67 0.73
CA ALA A 8 -1.84 9.95 0.07
C ALA A 8 -2.86 10.77 0.85
N GLN A 9 -2.51 12.00 1.24
CA GLN A 9 -3.40 12.93 1.93
C GLN A 9 -3.94 13.96 0.92
N ASN A 10 -5.25 14.22 0.93
CA ASN A 10 -5.90 15.27 0.13
C ASN A 10 -5.48 15.29 -1.36
N ALA A 11 -5.45 14.11 -1.98
CA ALA A 11 -5.03 13.89 -3.37
C ALA A 11 -3.55 14.20 -3.70
N MET A 12 -2.70 14.39 -2.68
CA MET A 12 -1.25 14.45 -2.86
C MET A 12 -0.69 13.12 -3.37
N PRO A 13 0.52 13.11 -3.98
CA PRO A 13 1.18 11.87 -4.36
C PRO A 13 1.34 10.92 -3.18
N ALA A 14 1.14 9.62 -3.43
CA ALA A 14 1.30 8.60 -2.40
C ALA A 14 2.76 8.44 -1.99
N THR A 15 3.01 8.37 -0.69
CA THR A 15 4.33 8.15 -0.10
C THR A 15 4.36 6.83 0.66
N PRO A 16 5.51 6.14 0.70
CA PRO A 16 5.60 4.86 1.39
C PRO A 16 5.48 5.05 2.91
N TYR A 17 4.76 4.15 3.55
CA TYR A 17 4.67 4.07 5.00
C TYR A 17 5.36 2.78 5.48
N GLY A 18 6.46 2.95 6.22
CA GLY A 18 7.27 1.85 6.72
C GLY A 18 8.28 1.31 5.71
N GLU A 19 8.65 0.04 5.86
CA GLU A 19 9.60 -0.64 4.98
C GLU A 19 8.94 -1.00 3.65
N VAL A 20 9.63 -0.71 2.54
CA VAL A 20 9.17 -1.04 1.19
C VAL A 20 9.94 -2.26 0.69
N GLY A 21 9.21 -3.36 0.49
CA GLY A 21 9.71 -4.56 -0.16
C GLY A 21 9.55 -4.51 -1.68
N THR A 22 10.30 -5.35 -2.37
CA THR A 22 10.12 -5.56 -3.82
C THR A 22 9.12 -6.70 -4.02
N PRO A 23 8.00 -6.47 -4.71
CA PRO A 23 7.04 -7.54 -4.98
C PRO A 23 7.67 -8.70 -5.73
N ASN A 24 7.39 -9.92 -5.27
CA ASN A 24 7.80 -11.15 -5.92
C ASN A 24 6.58 -11.85 -6.52
N GLY A 25 6.44 -11.76 -7.84
CA GLY A 25 5.34 -12.37 -8.60
C GLY A 25 4.12 -11.47 -8.70
N ALA A 26 2.93 -12.08 -8.75
CA ALA A 26 1.68 -11.36 -8.90
C ALA A 26 1.35 -10.52 -7.67
N THR A 27 1.03 -9.24 -7.91
CA THR A 27 0.67 -8.26 -6.90
C THR A 27 -0.79 -7.87 -7.05
N ILE A 28 -1.49 -7.79 -5.94
CA ILE A 28 -2.84 -7.23 -5.86
C ILE A 28 -2.76 -5.89 -5.15
N SER A 29 -3.30 -4.85 -5.76
CA SER A 29 -3.42 -3.52 -5.15
C SER A 29 -4.83 -3.31 -4.60
N VAL A 30 -4.93 -2.89 -3.34
CA VAL A 30 -6.19 -2.54 -2.67
C VAL A 30 -6.12 -1.09 -2.22
N HIS A 31 -7.18 -0.32 -2.47
CA HIS A 31 -7.27 1.07 -2.08
C HIS A 31 -8.46 1.28 -1.15
N GLN A 32 -8.25 2.08 -0.10
CA GLN A 32 -9.31 2.51 0.80
C GLN A 32 -9.19 4.01 1.06
N LEU A 33 -10.32 4.71 0.94
CA LEU A 33 -10.44 6.10 1.33
C LEU A 33 -10.92 6.18 2.78
N VAL A 34 -10.27 6.99 3.61
CA VAL A 34 -10.62 7.22 5.01
C VAL A 34 -10.53 8.71 5.31
N VAL A 35 -11.51 9.22 6.04
CA VAL A 35 -11.52 10.62 6.50
C VAL A 35 -11.07 10.63 7.95
N VAL A 36 -10.05 11.42 8.25
CA VAL A 36 -9.53 11.63 9.60
C VAL A 36 -9.47 13.14 9.82
N ASP A 37 -10.24 13.63 10.79
CA ASP A 37 -10.44 15.06 11.04
C ASP A 37 -10.88 15.82 9.77
N ALA A 38 -10.06 16.76 9.29
CA ALA A 38 -10.32 17.56 8.10
C ALA A 38 -9.70 16.98 6.82
N ASP A 39 -8.97 15.86 6.93
CA ASP A 39 -8.17 15.30 5.84
C ASP A 39 -8.75 14.00 5.30
N VAL A 40 -8.64 13.85 3.98
CA VAL A 40 -8.98 12.61 3.27
C VAL A 40 -7.70 11.86 2.95
N TRP A 41 -7.61 10.62 3.41
CA TRP A 41 -6.49 9.73 3.19
C TRP A 41 -6.86 8.63 2.21
N THR A 42 -6.05 8.43 1.18
CA THR A 42 -6.06 7.18 0.40
C THR A 42 -4.96 6.29 0.93
N ILE A 43 -5.36 5.14 1.48
CA ILE A 43 -4.46 4.06 1.88
C ILE A 43 -4.43 3.05 0.75
N SER A 44 -3.24 2.76 0.23
CA SER A 44 -3.04 1.74 -0.81
C SER A 44 -2.13 0.64 -0.31
N LEU A 45 -2.55 -0.61 -0.48
CA LEU A 45 -1.76 -1.79 -0.12
C LEU A 45 -1.45 -2.59 -1.37
N ASP A 46 -0.17 -2.73 -1.69
CA ASP A 46 0.29 -3.70 -2.68
C ASP A 46 0.66 -4.98 -1.97
N VAL A 47 -0.06 -6.06 -2.22
CA VAL A 47 0.10 -7.34 -1.52
C VAL A 47 0.54 -8.43 -2.49
N TRP A 48 1.59 -9.15 -2.14
CA TRP A 48 2.08 -10.29 -2.92
C TRP A 48 2.32 -11.52 -2.04
N SER A 49 2.42 -12.68 -2.70
CA SER A 49 2.86 -13.91 -2.05
C SER A 49 4.31 -13.76 -1.61
N ARG A 50 4.59 -13.99 -0.32
CA ARG A 50 5.96 -14.23 0.11
C ARG A 50 6.40 -15.49 -0.61
N GLY A 51 7.40 -15.39 -1.49
CA GLY A 51 7.74 -16.45 -2.46
C GLY A 51 7.72 -17.85 -1.82
N GLY A 52 7.06 -18.79 -2.50
CA GLY A 52 7.22 -20.21 -2.19
C GLY A 52 8.56 -20.65 -2.76
N ALA A 53 9.48 -21.08 -1.90
CA ALA A 53 10.62 -21.85 -2.36
C ALA A 53 10.08 -23.02 -3.20
N SER A 54 10.47 -23.05 -4.48
CA SER A 54 10.41 -24.29 -5.26
C SER A 54 11.51 -25.22 -4.77
#